data_AF-A0A9E5H1V9-F1
#
_entry.id   AF-A0A9E5H1V9-F1
#
_cell.length_a   1.000
_cell.length_b   1.000
_cell.length_c   1.000
_cell.angle_alpha   90.00
_cell.angle_beta   90.00
_cell.angle_gamma   90.00
#
_symmetry.space_group_name_H-M   'P 1'
#
loop_
_entity.id
_entity.type
_entity.pdbx_description
1 polymer ?
#
loop_
_entity_poly.entity_id
_entity_poly.type
_entity_poly.pdbx_seq_one_letter_code
_entity_poly.pdbx_strand_id
1 'polypeptide(L)'
;MNKILITLLALMTAMPAVAKTYDKDYFGETTIHKAVFEDTLIHLARHNELGFVELRAANPELDPWIPGAGAKIILPKKHILPDAPREGIVINLSEMRLFYFKDAGKAPITYPISIGREGLSTPQGTTSIVRKKDGPTWRPTPRMREEDPELPEAVGPGPDNPLGTHAMYLGWPQYLIHGTNKPYGIGRRVSSGCIRMYPESIKALFPQVPVGTKVTVVDQAIKVGWIDDKMFIEVHPNQEQSLAIEENGVLKSYEVTADDMKRITKKAGQYADRIDWEAVRDAVKNHSGFPVAVLDKNKEPGQSVKDELQALLEEAKLEEDEVLQAQEVKAVEAKAPDSHIYEESATPEKPATKPKVNKLNTKPARDTSMTFNN
;
A
#
# COMPACT_ATOMS: atom_id res chain seq x y z
N MET A 1 -50.99 55.15 39.47
CA MET A 1 -50.30 53.84 39.63
C MET A 1 -49.80 53.39 38.26
N ASN A 2 -48.52 53.64 37.94
CA ASN A 2 -47.89 53.18 36.71
C ASN A 2 -47.13 51.87 36.99
N LYS A 3 -47.45 50.79 36.26
CA LYS A 3 -46.64 49.57 36.24
C LYS A 3 -45.92 49.49 34.88
N ILE A 4 -44.60 49.55 34.92
CA ILE A 4 -43.72 49.28 33.77
C ILE A 4 -43.46 47.78 33.75
N LEU A 5 -43.86 47.11 32.67
CA LEU A 5 -43.58 45.69 32.43
C LEU A 5 -42.31 45.60 31.58
N ILE A 6 -41.24 45.08 32.18
CA ILE A 6 -39.96 44.81 31.48
C ILE A 6 -40.02 43.35 31.01
N THR A 7 -40.12 43.15 29.70
CA THR A 7 -40.01 41.83 29.07
C THR A 7 -38.54 41.54 28.80
N LEU A 8 -37.95 40.62 29.56
CA LEU A 8 -36.56 40.17 29.38
C LEU A 8 -36.53 39.13 28.25
N LEU A 9 -35.99 39.50 27.09
CA LEU A 9 -35.78 38.58 25.97
C LEU A 9 -34.43 37.86 26.18
N ALA A 10 -34.46 36.59 26.58
CA ALA A 10 -33.27 35.76 26.72
C ALA A 10 -32.79 35.31 25.33
N LEU A 11 -31.70 35.91 24.85
CA LEU A 11 -31.03 35.52 23.62
C LEU A 11 -30.15 34.28 23.92
N MET A 12 -30.65 33.07 23.62
CA MET A 12 -29.82 31.87 23.67
C MET A 12 -28.84 31.87 22.49
N THR A 13 -27.58 32.17 22.76
CA THR A 13 -26.48 31.98 21.81
C THR A 13 -26.09 30.49 21.79
N ALA A 14 -26.56 29.76 20.78
CA ALA A 14 -26.05 28.41 20.52
C ALA A 14 -24.60 28.51 20.05
N MET A 15 -23.65 28.08 20.87
CA MET A 15 -22.26 27.90 20.43
C MET A 15 -22.21 26.79 19.37
N PRO A 16 -21.53 26.98 18.23
CA PRO A 16 -21.38 25.92 17.25
C PRO A 16 -20.59 24.77 17.88
N ALA A 17 -21.18 23.58 17.89
CA ALA A 17 -20.48 22.37 18.32
C ALA A 17 -19.27 22.15 17.40
N VAL A 18 -18.07 22.24 17.95
CA VAL A 18 -16.84 21.88 17.23
C VAL A 18 -16.92 20.39 16.92
N ALA A 19 -17.11 20.04 15.65
CA ALA A 19 -17.12 18.65 15.23
C ALA A 19 -15.78 18.01 15.60
N LYS A 20 -15.81 16.95 16.41
CA LYS A 20 -14.60 16.25 16.87
C LYS A 20 -13.86 15.70 15.65
N THR A 21 -12.62 16.11 15.40
CA THR A 21 -11.78 15.49 14.37
C THR A 21 -11.25 14.15 14.86
N TYR A 22 -10.92 13.22 13.96
CA TYR A 22 -10.16 12.03 14.33
C TYR A 22 -8.85 12.46 14.99
N ASP A 23 -8.57 11.94 16.18
CA ASP A 23 -7.55 12.44 17.11
C ASP A 23 -6.23 11.67 17.05
N LYS A 24 -6.25 10.42 16.57
CA LYS A 24 -5.01 9.63 16.37
C LYS A 24 -4.24 10.08 15.13
N ASP A 25 -2.91 9.92 15.17
CA ASP A 25 -2.04 10.21 14.03
C ASP A 25 -1.91 9.03 13.05
N TYR A 26 -2.54 7.89 13.33
CA TYR A 26 -2.39 6.68 12.53
C TYR A 26 -3.72 5.94 12.33
N PHE A 27 -3.73 4.98 11.41
CA PHE A 27 -4.78 3.98 11.25
C PHE A 27 -4.19 2.67 10.73
N GLY A 28 -4.98 1.60 10.81
CA GLY A 28 -4.63 0.29 10.29
C GLY A 28 -3.52 -0.42 11.07
N GLU A 29 -3.19 -1.63 10.61
CA GLU A 29 -2.21 -2.53 11.23
C GLU A 29 -1.40 -3.24 10.17
N THR A 30 -0.07 -3.27 10.31
CA THR A 30 0.81 -4.01 9.40
C THR A 30 0.68 -5.49 9.71
N THR A 31 0.56 -6.30 8.66
CA THR A 31 0.40 -7.76 8.79
C THR A 31 1.44 -8.47 7.93
N ILE A 32 1.70 -9.74 8.23
CA ILE A 32 2.58 -10.59 7.44
C ILE A 32 1.72 -11.63 6.73
N HIS A 33 1.89 -11.75 5.42
CA HIS A 33 1.28 -12.78 4.60
C HIS A 33 2.33 -13.83 4.24
N LYS A 34 2.01 -15.10 4.44
CA LYS A 34 2.87 -16.21 4.00
C LYS A 34 2.50 -16.57 2.56
N ALA A 35 3.43 -16.36 1.64
CA ALA A 35 3.20 -16.55 0.22
C ALA A 35 2.92 -18.01 -0.13
N VAL A 36 1.93 -18.24 -1.00
CA VAL A 36 1.75 -19.50 -1.73
C VAL A 36 2.31 -19.40 -3.15
N PHE A 37 2.40 -20.50 -3.87
CA PHE A 37 3.06 -20.54 -5.19
C PHE A 37 2.39 -19.61 -6.22
N GLU A 38 1.08 -19.45 -6.14
CA GLU A 38 0.28 -18.63 -7.05
C GLU A 38 0.28 -17.13 -6.69
N ASP A 39 0.85 -16.77 -5.54
CA ASP A 39 0.87 -15.38 -5.11
C ASP A 39 1.81 -14.55 -5.96
N THR A 40 1.34 -13.36 -6.33
CA THR A 40 2.18 -12.30 -6.89
C THR A 40 1.92 -11.02 -6.11
N LEU A 41 2.91 -10.15 -6.01
CA LEU A 41 2.74 -8.88 -5.29
C LEU A 41 1.63 -8.04 -5.92
N ILE A 42 1.43 -8.10 -7.24
CA ILE A 42 0.38 -7.31 -7.88
C ILE A 42 -1.05 -7.78 -7.52
N HIS A 43 -1.26 -9.09 -7.39
CA HIS A 43 -2.56 -9.63 -6.97
C HIS A 43 -2.79 -9.38 -5.48
N LEU A 44 -1.77 -9.61 -4.66
CA LEU A 44 -1.82 -9.32 -3.22
C LEU A 44 -2.10 -7.85 -2.96
N ALA A 45 -1.46 -6.92 -3.70
CA ALA A 45 -1.70 -5.50 -3.56
C ALA A 45 -3.17 -5.16 -3.79
N ARG A 46 -3.76 -5.64 -4.89
CA ARG A 46 -5.16 -5.41 -5.21
C ARG A 46 -6.12 -6.00 -4.18
N HIS A 47 -5.93 -7.27 -3.81
CA HIS A 47 -6.81 -7.94 -2.82
C HIS A 47 -6.75 -7.31 -1.43
N ASN A 48 -5.69 -6.56 -1.13
CA ASN A 48 -5.47 -5.95 0.17
C ASN A 48 -5.63 -4.42 0.18
N GLU A 49 -6.14 -3.81 -0.90
CA GLU A 49 -6.26 -2.35 -1.04
C GLU A 49 -4.92 -1.63 -0.81
N LEU A 50 -3.85 -2.17 -1.41
CA LEU A 50 -2.51 -1.62 -1.41
C LEU A 50 -2.06 -1.21 -2.83
N GLY A 51 -1.12 -0.29 -2.90
CA GLY A 51 -0.46 0.10 -4.13
C GLY A 51 0.69 -0.86 -4.50
N PHE A 52 0.96 -1.02 -5.79
CA PHE A 52 2.07 -1.88 -6.23
C PHE A 52 3.45 -1.38 -5.74
N VAL A 53 3.75 -0.09 -5.90
CA VAL A 53 5.03 0.49 -5.43
C VAL A 53 5.16 0.40 -3.93
N GLU A 54 4.07 0.61 -3.20
CA GLU A 54 4.03 0.48 -1.74
C GLU A 54 4.37 -0.94 -1.29
N LEU A 55 3.74 -1.97 -1.88
CA LEU A 55 4.01 -3.34 -1.48
C LEU A 55 5.45 -3.75 -1.84
N ARG A 56 5.97 -3.26 -2.96
CA ARG A 56 7.36 -3.51 -3.36
C ARG A 56 8.37 -2.77 -2.47
N ALA A 57 8.08 -1.54 -2.06
CA ALA A 57 8.93 -0.77 -1.17
C ALA A 57 9.05 -1.44 0.21
N ALA A 58 7.96 -2.04 0.71
CA ALA A 58 7.97 -2.81 1.94
C ALA A 58 8.70 -4.17 1.81
N ASN A 59 8.88 -4.69 0.60
CA ASN A 59 9.44 -6.01 0.32
C ASN A 59 10.51 -5.96 -0.80
N PRO A 60 11.60 -5.20 -0.64
CA PRO A 60 12.54 -4.91 -1.72
C PRO A 60 13.31 -6.14 -2.23
N GLU A 61 13.47 -7.15 -1.39
CA GLU A 61 14.22 -8.37 -1.70
C GLU A 61 13.37 -9.45 -2.41
N LEU A 62 12.06 -9.25 -2.51
CA LEU A 62 11.15 -10.24 -3.11
C LEU A 62 10.96 -9.99 -4.60
N ASP A 63 10.95 -11.07 -5.39
CA ASP A 63 10.51 -11.01 -6.77
C ASP A 63 9.00 -10.69 -6.82
N PRO A 64 8.56 -9.66 -7.56
CA PRO A 64 7.17 -9.22 -7.56
C PRO A 64 6.21 -10.20 -8.25
N TRP A 65 6.72 -11.11 -9.07
CA TRP A 65 5.96 -12.07 -9.86
C TRP A 65 6.02 -13.48 -9.28
N ILE A 66 7.12 -13.83 -8.63
CA ILE A 66 7.32 -15.14 -8.01
C ILE A 66 7.99 -14.94 -6.64
N PRO A 67 7.25 -14.47 -5.61
CA PRO A 67 7.82 -14.23 -4.28
C PRO A 67 8.44 -15.49 -3.64
N GLY A 68 8.01 -16.67 -4.09
CA GLY A 68 8.43 -17.97 -3.60
C GLY A 68 7.52 -18.49 -2.50
N ALA A 69 7.17 -19.78 -2.56
CA ALA A 69 6.32 -20.40 -1.55
C ALA A 69 6.98 -20.32 -0.16
N GLY A 70 6.21 -19.88 0.83
CA GLY A 70 6.66 -19.69 2.20
C GLY A 70 7.35 -18.35 2.48
N ALA A 71 7.59 -17.51 1.46
CA ALA A 71 8.13 -16.18 1.67
C ALA A 71 7.21 -15.32 2.55
N LYS A 72 7.79 -14.54 3.45
CA LYS A 72 7.06 -13.61 4.33
C LYS A 72 6.93 -12.26 3.62
N ILE A 73 5.70 -11.91 3.28
CA ILE A 73 5.36 -10.66 2.60
C ILE A 73 4.76 -9.71 3.62
N ILE A 74 5.41 -8.57 3.83
CA ILE A 74 4.90 -7.48 4.67
C ILE A 74 3.76 -6.79 3.92
N LEU A 75 2.59 -6.71 4.54
CA LEU A 75 1.45 -5.94 4.07
C LEU A 75 1.38 -4.63 4.90
N PRO A 76 1.93 -3.52 4.40
CA PRO A 76 2.08 -2.28 5.16
C PRO A 76 0.76 -1.50 5.26
N LYS A 77 -0.23 -1.99 6.01
CA LYS A 77 -1.55 -1.33 6.15
C LYS A 77 -1.62 -0.36 7.34
N LYS A 78 -0.60 -0.31 8.20
CA LYS A 78 -0.47 0.72 9.24
C LYS A 78 0.14 1.96 8.61
N HIS A 79 -0.56 3.09 8.70
CA HIS A 79 -0.08 4.35 8.16
C HIS A 79 -0.27 5.50 9.16
N ILE A 80 0.69 6.40 9.17
CA ILE A 80 0.60 7.75 9.71
C ILE A 80 -0.21 8.61 8.75
N LEU A 81 -1.08 9.47 9.28
CA LEU A 81 -1.88 10.40 8.50
C LEU A 81 -1.03 11.57 7.99
N PRO A 82 -1.29 12.07 6.77
CA PRO A 82 -0.61 13.26 6.25
C PRO A 82 -0.90 14.49 7.11
N ASP A 83 0.07 15.41 7.16
CA ASP A 83 -0.09 16.73 7.79
C ASP A 83 -0.93 17.64 6.86
N ALA A 84 -2.25 17.45 6.94
CA ALA A 84 -3.26 18.19 6.18
C ALA A 84 -4.57 18.24 6.99
N PRO A 85 -5.50 19.17 6.67
CA PRO A 85 -6.81 19.17 7.30
C PRO A 85 -7.51 17.82 7.14
N ARG A 86 -7.92 17.20 8.26
CA ARG A 86 -8.62 15.90 8.31
C ARG A 86 -10.10 16.05 7.95
N GLU A 87 -10.36 16.54 6.75
CA GLU A 87 -11.68 16.95 6.25
C GLU A 87 -11.83 16.55 4.78
N GLY A 88 -12.98 15.96 4.42
CA GLY A 88 -13.26 15.61 3.03
C GLY A 88 -12.25 14.61 2.51
N ILE A 89 -11.73 14.85 1.30
CA ILE A 89 -10.72 14.00 0.67
C ILE A 89 -9.35 14.64 0.86
N VAL A 90 -8.40 13.87 1.39
CA VAL A 90 -6.97 14.20 1.37
C VAL A 90 -6.26 13.21 0.48
N ILE A 91 -5.36 13.68 -0.38
CA ILE A 91 -4.53 12.84 -1.25
C ILE A 91 -3.07 13.13 -0.94
N ASN A 92 -2.29 12.09 -0.68
CA ASN A 92 -0.84 12.17 -0.57
C ASN A 92 -0.20 11.55 -1.82
N LEU A 93 0.52 12.36 -2.61
CA LEU A 93 1.07 11.93 -3.89
C LEU A 93 2.24 10.94 -3.74
N SER A 94 3.21 11.21 -2.85
CA SER A 94 4.33 10.29 -2.60
C SER A 94 3.89 8.91 -2.10
N GLU A 95 2.85 8.88 -1.27
CA GLU A 95 2.26 7.62 -0.79
C GLU A 95 1.31 6.98 -1.80
N MET A 96 0.89 7.72 -2.83
CA MET A 96 -0.15 7.32 -3.77
C MET A 96 -1.40 6.78 -3.07
N ARG A 97 -1.89 7.52 -2.07
CA ARG A 97 -3.08 7.15 -1.29
C ARG A 97 -4.07 8.30 -1.16
N LEU A 98 -5.34 7.93 -1.22
CA LEU A 98 -6.48 8.77 -0.93
C LEU A 98 -7.02 8.43 0.47
N PHE A 99 -7.33 9.47 1.25
CA PHE A 99 -7.96 9.42 2.56
C PHE A 99 -9.28 10.16 2.50
N TYR A 100 -10.39 9.52 2.88
CA TYR A 100 -11.70 10.15 2.96
C TYR A 100 -12.18 10.23 4.41
N PHE A 101 -12.15 11.45 4.96
CA PHE A 101 -12.65 11.80 6.28
C PHE A 101 -14.15 12.10 6.17
N LYS A 102 -14.94 11.03 6.18
CA LYS A 102 -16.40 11.09 6.04
C LYS A 102 -17.10 11.59 7.30
N ASP A 103 -16.75 10.97 8.43
CA ASP A 103 -17.42 11.16 9.70
C ASP A 103 -16.46 11.81 10.70
N ALA A 104 -16.93 12.82 11.42
CA ALA A 104 -16.21 13.44 12.52
C ALA A 104 -15.80 12.38 13.56
N GLY A 105 -14.51 12.36 13.91
CA GLY A 105 -13.97 11.52 14.99
C GLY A 105 -13.68 10.07 14.60
N LYS A 106 -13.97 9.66 13.36
CA LYS A 106 -13.65 8.30 12.87
C LYS A 106 -12.40 8.30 11.99
N ALA A 107 -11.72 7.16 11.96
CA ALA A 107 -10.61 6.94 11.05
C ALA A 107 -11.07 7.14 9.58
N PRO A 108 -10.18 7.63 8.69
CA PRO A 108 -10.53 7.82 7.29
C PRO A 108 -10.73 6.48 6.59
N ILE A 109 -11.57 6.48 5.55
CA ILE A 109 -11.61 5.40 4.57
C ILE A 109 -10.47 5.66 3.59
N THR A 110 -9.63 4.66 3.31
CA THR A 110 -8.45 4.87 2.48
C THR A 110 -8.40 3.96 1.27
N TYR A 111 -7.82 4.46 0.19
CA TYR A 111 -7.66 3.71 -1.05
C TYR A 111 -6.31 4.01 -1.71
N PRO A 112 -5.62 2.99 -2.25
CA PRO A 112 -4.46 3.22 -3.09
C PRO A 112 -4.93 3.86 -4.40
N ILE A 113 -4.09 4.73 -4.95
CA ILE A 113 -4.36 5.44 -6.18
C ILE A 113 -3.19 5.36 -7.14
N SER A 114 -3.41 5.80 -8.37
CA SER A 114 -2.34 6.15 -9.29
C SER A 114 -2.45 7.58 -9.76
N ILE A 115 -1.30 8.19 -9.99
CA ILE A 115 -1.16 9.61 -10.26
C ILE A 115 -0.47 9.85 -11.60
N GLY A 116 -0.28 11.12 -11.94
CA GLY A 116 0.39 11.54 -13.17
C GLY A 116 1.79 10.96 -13.34
N ARG A 117 2.11 10.51 -14.57
CA ARG A 117 3.49 10.26 -14.99
C ARG A 117 4.28 11.57 -15.04
N GLU A 118 5.59 11.47 -15.16
CA GLU A 118 6.45 12.65 -15.31
C GLU A 118 6.00 13.54 -16.49
N GLY A 119 6.05 14.86 -16.28
CA GLY A 119 5.54 15.86 -17.23
C GLY A 119 4.01 15.99 -17.28
N LEU A 120 3.27 15.23 -16.46
CA LEU A 120 1.81 15.28 -16.29
C LEU A 120 1.41 15.19 -14.82
N SER A 121 2.19 15.80 -13.93
CA SER A 121 2.03 15.70 -12.48
C SER A 121 0.65 16.17 -12.01
N THR A 122 0.10 15.45 -11.03
CA THR A 122 -1.14 15.85 -10.36
C THR A 122 -0.89 17.13 -9.54
N PRO A 123 -1.72 18.19 -9.66
CA PRO A 123 -1.53 19.44 -8.92
C PRO A 123 -1.61 19.26 -7.41
N GLN A 124 -0.86 20.06 -6.67
CA GLN A 124 -0.98 20.21 -5.21
C GLN A 124 -1.89 21.39 -4.86
N GLY A 125 -2.49 21.37 -3.67
CA GLY A 125 -3.35 22.44 -3.16
C GLY A 125 -4.77 21.96 -2.86
N THR A 126 -5.72 22.89 -2.79
CA THR A 126 -7.12 22.59 -2.46
C THR A 126 -8.04 22.81 -3.65
N THR A 127 -9.00 21.91 -3.81
CA THR A 127 -10.09 21.96 -4.79
C THR A 127 -11.34 21.31 -4.19
N SER A 128 -12.35 21.02 -5.02
CA SER A 128 -13.55 20.31 -4.59
C SER A 128 -14.09 19.40 -5.69
N ILE A 129 -14.96 18.48 -5.31
CA ILE A 129 -15.74 17.67 -6.25
C ILE A 129 -16.84 18.57 -6.84
N VAL A 130 -16.72 18.94 -8.12
CA VAL A 130 -17.69 19.83 -8.78
C VAL A 130 -18.78 19.09 -9.54
N ARG A 131 -18.51 17.83 -9.92
CA ARG A 131 -19.48 16.99 -10.63
C ARG A 131 -19.15 15.52 -10.42
N LYS A 132 -20.16 14.68 -10.51
CA LYS A 132 -20.04 13.22 -10.47
C LYS A 132 -20.78 12.60 -11.65
N LYS A 133 -20.26 11.49 -12.19
CA LYS A 133 -20.91 10.75 -13.28
C LYS A 133 -20.71 9.25 -13.07
N ASP A 134 -21.82 8.55 -12.96
CA ASP A 134 -21.90 7.10 -13.19
C ASP A 134 -21.96 6.85 -14.72
N GLY A 135 -21.20 5.88 -15.19
CA GLY A 135 -20.96 5.62 -16.61
C GLY A 135 -20.44 6.87 -17.34
N PRO A 136 -19.20 7.33 -17.05
CA PRO A 136 -18.63 8.47 -17.76
C PRO A 136 -18.27 8.08 -19.20
N THR A 137 -18.41 9.01 -20.15
CA THR A 137 -17.77 8.90 -21.47
C THR A 137 -16.35 9.44 -21.38
N TRP A 138 -15.38 8.66 -21.82
CA TRP A 138 -14.00 9.13 -21.96
C TRP A 138 -13.82 9.81 -23.32
N ARG A 139 -13.10 10.94 -23.33
CA ARG A 139 -12.67 11.63 -24.54
C ARG A 139 -11.18 11.92 -24.40
N PRO A 140 -10.31 11.42 -25.30
CA PRO A 140 -8.90 11.75 -25.28
C PRO A 140 -8.67 13.26 -25.37
N THR A 141 -7.62 13.76 -24.72
CA THR A 141 -7.21 15.16 -24.89
C THR A 141 -6.55 15.36 -26.26
N PRO A 142 -6.46 16.61 -26.77
CA PRO A 142 -5.72 16.89 -28.01
C PRO A 142 -4.31 16.32 -27.99
N ARG A 143 -3.57 16.53 -26.89
CA ARG A 143 -2.24 15.94 -26.67
C ARG A 143 -2.24 14.42 -26.81
N MET A 144 -3.20 13.70 -26.21
CA MET A 144 -3.23 12.23 -26.32
C MET A 144 -3.42 11.78 -27.77
N ARG A 145 -4.19 12.51 -28.57
CA ARG A 145 -4.35 12.22 -30.01
C ARG A 145 -3.16 12.66 -30.87
N GLU A 146 -2.38 13.62 -30.42
CA GLU A 146 -1.08 13.95 -31.04
C GLU A 146 -0.07 12.84 -30.78
N GLU A 147 -0.06 12.26 -29.57
CA GLU A 147 0.79 11.12 -29.21
C GLU A 147 0.32 9.81 -29.90
N ASP A 148 -0.99 9.61 -30.03
CA ASP A 148 -1.60 8.44 -30.68
C ASP A 148 -2.82 8.86 -31.54
N PRO A 149 -2.64 9.10 -32.84
CA PRO A 149 -3.71 9.53 -33.75
C PRO A 149 -4.84 8.51 -33.96
N GLU A 150 -4.63 7.23 -33.60
CA GLU A 150 -5.62 6.16 -33.76
C GLU A 150 -6.65 6.13 -32.62
N LEU A 151 -6.46 6.95 -31.58
CA LEU A 151 -7.40 7.01 -30.46
C LEU A 151 -8.82 7.43 -30.92
N PRO A 152 -9.87 6.73 -30.48
CA PRO A 152 -11.24 7.05 -30.84
C PRO A 152 -11.64 8.43 -30.30
N GLU A 153 -12.55 9.12 -30.98
CA GLU A 153 -13.04 10.43 -30.54
C GLU A 153 -13.70 10.37 -29.13
N ALA A 154 -14.36 9.26 -28.83
CA ALA A 154 -14.92 8.98 -27.52
C ALA A 154 -15.04 7.47 -27.28
N VAL A 155 -14.94 7.07 -26.02
CA VAL A 155 -15.30 5.73 -25.55
C VAL A 155 -16.45 5.87 -24.56
N GLY A 156 -17.58 5.25 -24.89
CA GLY A 156 -18.78 5.22 -24.05
C GLY A 156 -18.59 4.38 -22.78
N PRO A 157 -19.58 4.33 -21.88
CA PRO A 157 -19.54 3.45 -20.72
C PRO A 157 -19.38 1.98 -21.13
N GLY A 158 -18.49 1.24 -20.47
CA GLY A 158 -18.25 -0.17 -20.76
C GLY A 158 -16.89 -0.66 -20.24
N PRO A 159 -16.58 -1.96 -20.40
CA PRO A 159 -15.32 -2.56 -19.93
C PRO A 159 -14.06 -1.91 -20.51
N ASP A 160 -14.15 -1.39 -21.75
CA ASP A 160 -13.01 -0.79 -22.45
C ASP A 160 -12.79 0.70 -22.09
N ASN A 161 -13.67 1.28 -21.28
CA ASN A 161 -13.58 2.68 -20.91
C ASN A 161 -12.43 2.91 -19.90
N PRO A 162 -11.43 3.74 -20.23
CA PRO A 162 -10.28 3.95 -19.35
C PRO A 162 -10.61 4.76 -18.09
N LEU A 163 -11.77 5.42 -18.04
CA LEU A 163 -12.29 6.06 -16.82
C LEU A 163 -12.95 5.06 -15.86
N GLY A 164 -13.16 3.82 -16.28
CA GLY A 164 -13.90 2.81 -15.53
C GLY A 164 -15.39 3.17 -15.40
N THR A 165 -16.01 2.71 -14.31
CA THR A 165 -17.46 2.81 -14.10
C THR A 165 -17.92 4.16 -13.57
N HIS A 166 -17.05 4.89 -12.86
CA HIS A 166 -17.40 6.09 -12.12
C HIS A 166 -16.30 7.15 -12.24
N ALA A 167 -16.71 8.41 -12.32
CA ALA A 167 -15.79 9.55 -12.29
C ALA A 167 -16.34 10.71 -11.43
N MET A 168 -15.45 11.28 -10.61
CA MET A 168 -15.67 12.50 -9.83
C MET A 168 -14.74 13.59 -10.37
N TYR A 169 -15.32 14.68 -10.85
CA TYR A 169 -14.62 15.78 -11.49
C TYR A 169 -14.19 16.79 -10.44
N LEU A 170 -12.95 17.25 -10.54
CA LEU A 170 -12.39 18.25 -9.64
C LEU A 170 -12.65 19.66 -10.17
N GLY A 171 -12.61 20.65 -9.28
CA GLY A 171 -12.63 22.06 -9.64
C GLY A 171 -11.40 22.51 -10.44
N TRP A 172 -10.36 21.67 -10.50
CA TRP A 172 -9.27 21.84 -11.45
C TRP A 172 -9.68 21.31 -12.82
N PRO A 173 -9.64 22.14 -13.89
CA PRO A 173 -10.01 21.71 -15.23
C PRO A 173 -9.25 20.45 -15.64
N GLN A 174 -9.98 19.49 -16.23
CA GLN A 174 -9.44 18.23 -16.76
C GLN A 174 -8.93 17.21 -15.73
N TYR A 175 -9.01 17.46 -14.43
CA TYR A 175 -8.63 16.49 -13.39
C TYR A 175 -9.84 15.76 -12.80
N LEU A 176 -9.69 14.46 -12.61
CA LEU A 176 -10.73 13.57 -12.11
C LEU A 176 -10.16 12.58 -11.09
N ILE A 177 -11.01 12.15 -10.17
CA ILE A 177 -10.86 10.90 -9.42
C ILE A 177 -11.77 9.87 -10.09
N HIS A 178 -11.22 8.79 -10.64
CA HIS A 178 -11.99 7.84 -11.44
C HIS A 178 -11.48 6.40 -11.31
N GLY A 179 -12.25 5.43 -11.81
CA GLY A 179 -11.84 4.03 -11.88
C GLY A 179 -10.82 3.77 -12.99
N THR A 180 -10.59 2.52 -13.36
CA THR A 180 -9.78 2.21 -14.54
C THR A 180 -10.13 0.84 -15.09
N ASN A 181 -9.94 0.63 -16.39
CA ASN A 181 -9.95 -0.71 -16.98
C ASN A 181 -8.59 -1.41 -16.92
N LYS A 182 -7.54 -0.75 -16.39
CA LYS A 182 -6.19 -1.29 -16.21
C LYS A 182 -5.81 -1.29 -14.71
N PRO A 183 -6.45 -2.13 -13.88
CA PRO A 183 -6.29 -2.10 -12.42
C PRO A 183 -4.86 -2.37 -11.95
N TYR A 184 -4.08 -3.13 -12.70
CA TYR A 184 -2.66 -3.38 -12.43
C TYR A 184 -1.77 -2.13 -12.49
N GLY A 185 -2.32 -1.01 -12.97
CA GLY A 185 -1.65 0.28 -12.92
C GLY A 185 -1.83 1.03 -11.60
N ILE A 186 -2.55 0.52 -10.59
CA ILE A 186 -2.78 1.19 -9.29
C ILE A 186 -1.54 1.13 -8.38
N GLY A 187 -1.24 2.23 -7.68
CA GLY A 187 0.00 2.42 -6.93
C GLY A 187 1.21 2.63 -7.83
N ARG A 188 1.01 3.29 -8.98
CA ARG A 188 2.05 3.58 -10.00
C ARG A 188 1.84 4.96 -10.65
N ARG A 189 2.89 5.50 -11.27
CA ARG A 189 2.84 6.80 -11.96
C ARG A 189 2.53 6.65 -13.46
N VAL A 190 1.32 6.21 -13.78
CA VAL A 190 0.94 5.78 -15.15
C VAL A 190 -0.16 6.62 -15.81
N SER A 191 -0.69 7.63 -15.13
CA SER A 191 -1.80 8.43 -15.66
C SER A 191 -1.31 9.68 -16.40
N SER A 192 -2.22 10.33 -17.13
CA SER A 192 -2.01 11.64 -17.72
C SER A 192 -2.33 12.80 -16.76
N GLY A 193 -2.29 12.55 -15.44
CA GLY A 193 -2.48 13.55 -14.38
C GLY A 193 -3.72 13.34 -13.50
N CYS A 194 -4.69 12.55 -13.98
CA CYS A 194 -5.86 12.16 -13.19
C CYS A 194 -5.53 11.16 -12.08
N ILE A 195 -6.38 11.09 -11.06
CA ILE A 195 -6.28 10.15 -9.95
C ILE A 195 -7.09 8.89 -10.30
N ARG A 196 -6.41 7.76 -10.48
CA ARG A 196 -7.03 6.45 -10.76
C ARG A 196 -7.18 5.65 -9.49
N MET A 197 -8.28 4.92 -9.37
CA MET A 197 -8.57 3.98 -8.29
C MET A 197 -8.86 2.59 -8.86
N TYR A 198 -8.75 1.55 -8.05
CA TYR A 198 -9.28 0.24 -8.45
C TYR A 198 -10.79 0.33 -8.76
N PRO A 199 -11.31 -0.50 -9.68
CA PRO A 199 -12.73 -0.52 -10.03
C PRO A 199 -13.67 -0.69 -8.82
N GLU A 200 -13.31 -1.57 -7.90
CA GLU A 200 -14.00 -1.86 -6.65
C GLU A 200 -13.98 -0.65 -5.70
N SER A 201 -12.82 -0.02 -5.53
CA SER A 201 -12.61 1.13 -4.65
C SER A 201 -13.41 2.36 -5.09
N ILE A 202 -13.39 2.72 -6.40
CA ILE A 202 -14.17 3.87 -6.88
C ILE A 202 -15.67 3.60 -6.74
N LYS A 203 -16.14 2.37 -6.99
CA LYS A 203 -17.55 2.01 -6.87
C LYS A 203 -18.02 2.11 -5.42
N ALA A 204 -17.17 1.76 -4.46
CA ALA A 204 -17.46 1.90 -3.03
C ALA A 204 -17.41 3.36 -2.55
N LEU A 205 -16.45 4.16 -3.03
CA LEU A 205 -16.27 5.56 -2.61
C LEU A 205 -17.32 6.48 -3.23
N PHE A 206 -17.62 6.31 -4.52
CA PHE A 206 -18.48 7.21 -5.30
C PHE A 206 -19.81 7.57 -4.62
N PRO A 207 -20.65 6.63 -4.13
CA PRO A 207 -21.92 6.99 -3.51
C PRO A 207 -21.78 7.77 -2.21
N GLN A 208 -20.62 7.70 -1.54
CA GLN A 208 -20.39 8.30 -0.23
C GLN A 208 -19.96 9.75 -0.30
N VAL A 209 -19.35 10.19 -1.40
CA VAL A 209 -18.76 11.52 -1.56
C VAL A 209 -19.76 12.50 -2.20
N PRO A 210 -20.28 13.51 -1.49
CA PRO A 210 -21.15 14.52 -2.10
C PRO A 210 -20.42 15.44 -3.09
N VAL A 211 -21.16 16.00 -4.05
CA VAL A 211 -20.68 17.20 -4.79
C VAL A 211 -20.48 18.33 -3.78
N GLY A 212 -19.41 19.10 -3.93
CA GLY A 212 -18.96 20.12 -3.00
C GLY A 212 -17.93 19.63 -1.97
N THR A 213 -17.69 18.31 -1.88
CA THR A 213 -16.66 17.76 -0.97
C THR A 213 -15.30 18.37 -1.29
N LYS A 214 -14.64 18.91 -0.26
CA LYS A 214 -13.30 19.46 -0.35
C LYS A 214 -12.28 18.37 -0.64
N VAL A 215 -11.30 18.69 -1.49
CA VAL A 215 -10.19 17.83 -1.84
C VAL A 215 -8.90 18.59 -1.59
N THR A 216 -8.02 18.06 -0.74
CA THR A 216 -6.70 18.63 -0.46
C THR A 216 -5.63 17.65 -0.93
N VAL A 217 -4.76 18.10 -1.83
CA VAL A 217 -3.66 17.30 -2.37
C VAL A 217 -2.34 17.83 -1.82
N VAL A 218 -1.58 16.94 -1.19
CA VAL A 218 -0.25 17.20 -0.64
C VAL A 218 0.75 16.21 -1.23
N ASP A 219 2.04 16.56 -1.16
CA ASP A 219 3.13 15.64 -1.49
C ASP A 219 4.07 15.51 -0.29
N GLN A 220 3.88 14.47 0.50
CA GLN A 220 4.60 14.23 1.75
C GLN A 220 5.23 12.84 1.71
N ALA A 221 6.48 12.77 1.27
CA ALA A 221 7.26 11.53 1.29
C ALA A 221 7.55 11.07 2.72
N ILE A 222 7.78 12.01 3.65
CA ILE A 222 7.95 11.73 5.08
C ILE A 222 6.74 12.23 5.86
N LYS A 223 6.08 11.31 6.55
CA LYS A 223 5.03 11.60 7.53
C LYS A 223 5.54 11.30 8.93
N VAL A 224 5.07 12.05 9.93
CA VAL A 224 5.49 11.92 11.33
C VAL A 224 4.27 11.92 12.24
N GLY A 225 4.19 10.97 13.15
CA GLY A 225 3.02 10.75 13.99
C GLY A 225 3.36 10.12 15.32
N TRP A 226 2.55 10.41 16.33
CA TRP A 226 2.64 9.73 17.63
C TRP A 226 1.71 8.53 17.66
N ILE A 227 2.24 7.39 18.12
CA ILE A 227 1.48 6.20 18.47
C ILE A 227 1.83 5.92 19.93
N ASP A 228 0.88 6.25 20.80
CA ASP A 228 1.04 6.22 22.26
C ASP A 228 2.25 7.07 22.71
N ASP A 229 3.28 6.45 23.29
CA ASP A 229 4.49 7.13 23.78
C ASP A 229 5.67 7.13 22.82
N LYS A 230 5.48 6.58 21.62
CA LYS A 230 6.51 6.49 20.59
C LYS A 230 6.17 7.38 19.40
N MET A 231 7.17 8.10 18.90
CA MET A 231 7.05 8.86 17.65
C MET A 231 7.57 8.00 16.51
N PHE A 232 6.80 7.95 15.43
CA PHE A 232 7.13 7.22 14.23
C PHE A 232 7.32 8.18 13.07
N ILE A 233 8.17 7.77 12.13
CA ILE A 233 8.17 8.32 10.78
C ILE A 233 7.75 7.23 9.79
N GLU A 234 7.05 7.61 8.75
CA GLU A 234 6.72 6.74 7.62
C GLU A 234 7.28 7.42 6.38
N VAL A 235 8.14 6.69 5.67
CA VAL A 235 8.87 7.22 4.51
C VAL A 235 8.48 6.44 3.27
N HIS A 236 7.97 7.14 2.27
CA HIS A 236 7.64 6.61 0.97
C HIS A 236 8.67 7.03 -0.08
N PRO A 237 8.85 6.23 -1.15
CA PRO A 237 9.56 6.68 -2.33
C PRO A 237 8.92 7.96 -2.87
N ASN A 238 9.74 8.97 -3.16
CA ASN A 238 9.27 10.16 -3.86
C ASN A 238 8.87 9.82 -5.32
N GLN A 239 8.37 10.80 -6.05
CA GLN A 239 7.89 10.58 -7.42
C GLN A 239 8.97 10.09 -8.40
N GLU A 240 10.22 10.55 -8.26
CA GLU A 240 11.36 10.11 -9.09
C GLU A 240 11.79 8.68 -8.71
N GLN A 241 11.88 8.41 -7.40
CA GLN A 241 12.21 7.09 -6.88
C GLN A 241 11.16 6.05 -7.27
N SER A 242 9.86 6.40 -7.25
CA SER A 242 8.80 5.50 -7.69
C SER A 242 9.04 4.97 -9.12
N LEU A 243 9.50 5.83 -10.04
CA LEU A 243 9.88 5.43 -11.39
C LEU A 243 11.15 4.54 -11.37
N ALA A 244 12.17 4.94 -10.61
CA ALA A 244 13.42 4.18 -10.52
C ALA A 244 13.21 2.76 -9.96
N ILE A 245 12.33 2.61 -8.96
CA ILE A 245 11.94 1.29 -8.44
C ILE A 245 11.23 0.52 -9.56
N GLU A 246 10.33 1.14 -10.33
CA GLU A 246 9.60 0.49 -11.44
C GLU A 246 10.54 -0.03 -12.52
N GLU A 247 11.51 0.76 -12.94
CA GLU A 247 12.39 0.44 -14.07
C GLU A 247 13.56 -0.46 -13.68
N ASN A 248 14.20 -0.19 -12.53
CA ASN A 248 15.53 -0.73 -12.24
C ASN A 248 15.61 -1.46 -10.90
N GLY A 249 14.59 -1.36 -10.04
CA GLY A 249 14.63 -1.89 -8.67
C GLY A 249 15.68 -1.23 -7.77
N VAL A 250 16.38 -0.18 -8.23
CA VAL A 250 17.48 0.48 -7.50
C VAL A 250 17.00 1.77 -6.85
N LEU A 251 17.33 1.89 -5.57
CA LEU A 251 16.99 3.00 -4.70
C LEU A 251 18.12 4.01 -4.67
N LYS A 252 17.96 5.17 -5.33
CA LYS A 252 18.87 6.30 -5.12
C LYS A 252 18.61 6.89 -3.74
N SER A 253 19.67 7.03 -2.94
CA SER A 253 19.61 7.56 -1.57
C SER A 253 19.03 8.98 -1.55
N TYR A 254 18.03 9.20 -0.71
CA TYR A 254 17.58 10.53 -0.32
C TYR A 254 18.33 10.96 0.94
N GLU A 255 18.79 12.20 0.98
CA GLU A 255 19.28 12.82 2.20
C GLU A 255 18.13 13.56 2.88
N VAL A 256 18.02 13.41 4.20
CA VAL A 256 17.01 14.13 5.00
C VAL A 256 17.20 15.63 4.79
N THR A 257 16.20 16.32 4.22
CA THR A 257 16.32 17.75 3.95
C THR A 257 16.15 18.58 5.22
N ALA A 258 16.59 19.84 5.19
CA ALA A 258 16.36 20.76 6.31
C ALA A 258 14.87 20.94 6.66
N ASP A 259 13.99 20.86 5.66
CA ASP A 259 12.54 20.95 5.88
C ASP A 259 11.98 19.68 6.54
N ASP A 260 12.51 18.51 6.19
CA ASP A 260 12.18 17.25 6.86
C ASP A 260 12.63 17.28 8.31
N MET A 261 13.88 17.68 8.57
CA MET A 261 14.43 17.85 9.92
C MET A 261 13.54 18.80 10.75
N LYS A 262 13.13 19.92 10.17
CA LYS A 262 12.23 20.90 10.81
C LYS A 262 10.86 20.31 11.11
N ARG A 263 10.28 19.51 10.21
CA ARG A 263 8.99 18.85 10.42
C ARG A 263 9.07 17.82 11.55
N ILE A 264 10.10 16.97 11.56
CA ILE A 264 10.31 15.93 12.58
C ILE A 264 10.53 16.59 13.95
N THR A 265 11.44 17.57 14.04
CA THR A 265 11.72 18.29 15.31
C THR A 265 10.50 19.04 15.82
N LYS A 266 9.73 19.70 14.95
CA LYS A 266 8.47 20.36 15.32
C LYS A 266 7.45 19.37 15.91
N LYS A 267 7.33 18.16 15.34
CA LYS A 267 6.40 17.13 15.82
C LYS A 267 6.86 16.52 17.16
N ALA A 268 8.17 16.41 17.37
CA ALA A 268 8.75 15.94 18.63
C ALA A 268 8.57 16.95 19.78
N GLY A 269 8.54 18.25 19.47
CA GLY A 269 8.31 19.31 20.45
C GLY A 269 9.39 19.34 21.53
N GLN A 270 9.01 19.21 22.80
CA GLN A 270 9.96 19.21 23.92
C GLN A 270 10.90 17.99 23.95
N TYR A 271 10.61 16.96 23.16
CA TYR A 271 11.44 15.74 23.07
C TYR A 271 12.39 15.77 21.86
N ALA A 272 12.55 16.91 21.18
CA ALA A 272 13.34 16.99 19.95
C ALA A 272 14.82 16.58 20.12
N ASP A 273 15.38 16.72 21.32
CA ASP A 273 16.72 16.26 21.71
C ASP A 273 16.83 14.73 21.83
N ARG A 274 15.70 14.01 21.88
CA ARG A 274 15.63 12.55 22.00
C ARG A 274 15.37 11.81 20.69
N ILE A 275 15.31 12.51 19.56
CA ILE A 275 15.13 11.88 18.26
C ILE A 275 16.35 11.02 17.95
N ASP A 276 16.10 9.74 17.64
CA ASP A 276 17.08 8.82 17.08
C ASP A 276 17.30 9.17 15.59
N TRP A 277 18.25 10.07 15.33
CA TRP A 277 18.60 10.47 13.97
C TRP A 277 19.26 9.36 13.14
N GLU A 278 19.77 8.31 13.77
CA GLU A 278 20.24 7.12 13.05
C GLU A 278 19.06 6.34 12.51
N ALA A 279 18.05 6.06 13.34
CA ALA A 279 16.80 5.44 12.89
C ALA A 279 16.08 6.28 11.82
N VAL A 280 16.10 7.61 11.93
CA VAL A 280 15.57 8.50 10.89
C VAL A 280 16.30 8.30 9.56
N ARG A 281 17.64 8.32 9.58
CA ARG A 281 18.46 8.14 8.36
C ARG A 281 18.24 6.75 7.75
N ASP A 282 18.16 5.72 8.57
CA ASP A 282 17.89 4.35 8.12
C ASP A 282 16.52 4.23 7.46
N ALA A 283 15.47 4.75 8.09
CA ALA A 283 14.13 4.71 7.52
C ALA A 283 14.03 5.51 6.21
N VAL A 284 14.76 6.62 6.10
CA VAL A 284 14.83 7.42 4.87
C VAL A 284 15.58 6.69 3.76
N LYS A 285 16.70 6.05 4.11
CA LYS A 285 17.47 5.22 3.18
C LYS A 285 16.66 4.03 2.67
N ASN A 286 15.82 3.43 3.53
CA ASN A 286 15.04 2.23 3.20
C ASN A 286 13.68 2.54 2.57
N HIS A 287 13.06 3.68 2.91
CA HIS A 287 11.77 4.18 2.41
C HIS A 287 10.72 3.07 2.23
N SER A 288 10.60 2.25 3.27
CA SER A 288 9.84 1.01 3.24
C SER A 288 8.32 1.20 3.20
N GLY A 289 7.84 2.44 3.31
CA GLY A 289 6.42 2.78 3.26
C GLY A 289 5.62 2.40 4.50
N PHE A 290 6.25 1.84 5.55
CA PHE A 290 5.61 1.56 6.84
C PHE A 290 6.22 2.40 7.97
N PRO A 291 5.47 2.66 9.07
CA PRO A 291 5.96 3.43 10.20
C PRO A 291 7.15 2.76 10.91
N VAL A 292 8.21 3.54 11.15
CA VAL A 292 9.40 3.17 11.92
C VAL A 292 9.50 4.10 13.13
N ALA A 293 9.67 3.52 14.32
CA ALA A 293 9.81 4.29 15.54
C ALA A 293 11.18 4.99 15.58
N VAL A 294 11.19 6.27 15.94
CA VAL A 294 12.41 7.12 15.99
C VAL A 294 12.58 7.86 17.31
N LEU A 295 11.63 7.70 18.23
CA LEU A 295 11.67 8.32 19.56
C LEU A 295 10.71 7.56 20.48
N ASP A 296 11.15 7.29 21.71
CA ASP A 296 10.29 6.79 22.80
C ASP A 296 10.41 7.76 23.97
N LYS A 297 9.29 8.34 24.44
CA LYS A 297 9.30 9.32 25.55
C LYS A 297 9.91 8.74 26.82
N ASN A 298 9.84 7.42 26.98
CA ASN A 298 10.25 6.70 28.17
C ASN A 298 11.71 6.20 28.10
N LYS A 299 12.39 6.34 26.95
CA LYS A 299 13.80 5.95 26.77
C LYS A 299 14.71 7.18 26.61
N GLU A 300 15.97 7.01 26.98
CA GLU A 300 17.02 7.99 26.69
C GLU A 300 17.47 7.91 25.21
N PRO A 301 18.01 9.01 24.64
CA PRO A 301 18.48 9.04 23.26
C PRO A 301 19.51 7.93 22.98
N GLY A 302 19.38 7.22 21.85
CA GLY A 302 20.36 6.21 21.40
C GLY A 302 20.07 4.76 21.82
N GLN A 303 18.98 4.49 22.55
CA GLN A 303 18.45 3.14 22.64
C GLN A 303 17.59 2.85 21.41
N SER A 304 18.14 2.06 20.48
CA SER A 304 17.51 1.67 19.22
C SER A 304 16.04 1.25 19.41
N VAL A 305 15.13 1.87 18.66
CA VAL A 305 13.68 1.59 18.72
C VAL A 305 13.26 0.51 17.70
N LYS A 306 14.14 -0.47 17.42
CA LYS A 306 13.98 -1.51 16.37
C LYS A 306 12.89 -2.57 16.66
N ASP A 307 11.85 -2.24 17.41
CA ASP A 307 11.13 -3.24 18.19
C ASP A 307 9.85 -3.79 17.51
N GLU A 308 9.11 -3.04 16.66
CA GLU A 308 7.77 -3.51 16.22
C GLU A 308 7.78 -4.47 15.03
N LEU A 309 8.42 -4.13 13.91
CA LEU A 309 8.44 -5.04 12.76
C LEU A 309 9.30 -6.27 13.04
N GLN A 310 10.39 -6.10 13.79
CA GLN A 310 11.24 -7.20 14.16
C GLN A 310 10.52 -8.16 15.12
N ALA A 311 9.74 -7.64 16.08
CA ALA A 311 8.84 -8.46 16.89
C ALA A 311 7.78 -9.17 16.03
N LEU A 312 7.12 -8.48 15.09
CA LEU A 312 6.15 -9.14 14.18
C LEU A 312 6.80 -10.25 13.35
N LEU A 313 8.01 -10.02 12.84
CA LEU A 313 8.77 -11.03 12.08
C LEU A 313 9.24 -12.19 12.96
N GLU A 314 9.57 -11.94 14.23
CA GLU A 314 9.95 -12.96 15.22
C GLU A 314 8.73 -13.77 15.71
N GLU A 315 7.61 -13.12 16.03
CA GLU A 315 6.33 -13.78 16.34
C GLU A 315 5.89 -14.68 15.19
N ALA A 316 5.94 -14.17 13.95
CA ALA A 316 5.63 -14.96 12.76
C ALA A 316 6.66 -16.09 12.50
N LYS A 317 7.85 -16.08 13.11
CA LYS A 317 8.78 -17.22 13.09
C LYS A 317 8.44 -18.23 14.17
N LEU A 318 8.09 -17.77 15.38
CA LEU A 318 7.71 -18.63 16.49
C LEU A 318 6.47 -19.47 16.16
N GLU A 319 5.44 -18.89 15.54
CA GLU A 319 4.26 -19.63 15.08
C GLU A 319 4.61 -20.72 14.05
N GLU A 320 5.60 -20.48 13.21
CA GLU A 320 6.06 -21.42 12.18
C GLU A 320 6.82 -22.60 12.79
N ASP A 321 7.69 -22.34 13.75
CA ASP A 321 8.42 -23.35 14.50
C ASP A 321 7.46 -24.22 15.34
N GLU A 322 6.42 -23.63 15.96
CA GLU A 322 5.40 -24.39 16.69
C GLU A 322 4.58 -25.30 15.77
N VAL A 323 4.20 -24.84 14.58
CA VAL A 323 3.46 -25.67 13.61
C VAL A 323 4.33 -26.80 13.06
N LEU A 324 5.61 -26.53 12.76
CA LEU A 324 6.57 -27.56 12.32
C LEU A 324 6.78 -28.61 13.42
N GLN A 325 6.98 -28.19 14.67
CA GLN A 325 7.10 -29.10 15.80
C GLN A 325 5.83 -29.91 16.02
N ALA A 326 4.64 -29.31 15.91
CA ALA A 326 3.37 -30.02 16.03
C ALA A 326 3.14 -31.05 14.90
N GLN A 327 3.63 -30.76 13.69
CA GLN A 327 3.59 -31.69 12.56
C GLN A 327 4.60 -32.84 12.72
N GLU A 328 5.80 -32.56 13.23
CA GLU A 328 6.79 -33.60 13.56
C GLU A 328 6.31 -34.52 14.68
N VAL A 329 5.73 -33.98 15.75
CA VAL A 329 5.16 -34.78 16.86
C VAL A 329 4.05 -35.71 16.35
N LYS A 330 3.13 -35.21 15.51
CA LYS A 330 2.10 -36.05 14.87
C LYS A 330 2.67 -37.11 13.93
N ALA A 331 3.75 -36.81 13.21
CA ALA A 331 4.43 -37.76 12.33
C ALA A 331 5.19 -38.85 13.10
N VAL A 332 5.69 -38.52 14.30
CA VAL A 332 6.34 -39.47 15.22
C VAL A 332 5.29 -40.34 15.93
N GLU A 333 4.17 -39.76 16.37
CA GLU A 333 3.04 -40.52 16.97
C GLU A 333 2.39 -41.48 15.96
N ALA A 334 2.30 -41.10 14.68
CA ALA A 334 1.81 -41.96 13.60
C ALA A 334 2.78 -43.11 13.24
N LYS A 335 4.01 -43.13 13.77
CA LYS A 335 5.05 -44.15 13.52
C LYS A 335 5.33 -45.07 14.70
N ALA A 336 4.60 -44.98 15.81
CA ALA A 336 4.70 -45.96 16.90
C ALA A 336 3.99 -47.27 16.51
N PRO A 337 4.67 -48.43 16.43
CA PRO A 337 4.06 -49.67 15.96
C PRO A 337 3.34 -50.41 17.09
N ASP A 338 2.11 -50.85 16.80
CA ASP A 338 1.47 -51.98 17.48
C ASP A 338 2.37 -53.20 17.31
N SER A 339 2.91 -53.69 18.42
CA SER A 339 3.70 -54.92 18.47
C SER A 339 2.84 -56.03 19.05
N HIS A 340 2.12 -56.75 18.19
CA HIS A 340 1.59 -58.07 18.53
C HIS A 340 1.67 -59.04 17.33
N ILE A 341 2.76 -59.82 17.35
CA ILE A 341 2.87 -61.28 17.16
C ILE A 341 1.81 -61.97 16.29
N TYR A 342 2.26 -62.56 15.17
CA TYR A 342 1.83 -63.91 14.74
C TYR A 342 3.01 -64.65 14.09
N GLU A 343 3.27 -65.85 14.59
CA GLU A 343 4.22 -66.84 14.09
C GLU A 343 3.62 -67.71 12.96
N GLU A 344 4.49 -68.00 11.97
CA GLU A 344 4.70 -69.28 11.27
C GLU A 344 3.61 -69.93 10.39
N SER A 345 3.87 -70.08 9.08
CA SER A 345 4.17 -71.40 8.46
C SER A 345 4.22 -71.39 6.91
N ALA A 346 5.12 -72.25 6.40
CA ALA A 346 5.09 -72.99 5.11
C ALA A 346 5.72 -72.43 3.80
N THR A 347 7.01 -72.75 3.64
CA THR A 347 7.69 -73.45 2.51
C THR A 347 7.97 -72.81 1.13
N PRO A 348 9.03 -73.27 0.40
CA PRO A 348 9.83 -72.45 -0.50
C PRO A 348 9.75 -72.82 -2.00
N GLU A 349 9.89 -71.84 -2.89
CA GLU A 349 10.22 -72.06 -4.30
C GLU A 349 11.49 -71.28 -4.74
N LYS A 350 12.26 -71.94 -5.62
CA LYS A 350 13.64 -71.66 -6.07
C LYS A 350 13.69 -70.59 -7.20
N PRO A 351 14.89 -70.10 -7.59
CA PRO A 351 15.09 -68.74 -8.10
C PRO A 351 15.03 -68.62 -9.63
N ALA A 352 14.56 -67.47 -10.11
CA ALA A 352 14.67 -67.05 -11.50
C ALA A 352 15.48 -65.73 -11.63
N THR A 353 16.74 -65.90 -12.05
CA THR A 353 17.51 -65.08 -13.02
C THR A 353 17.26 -63.57 -13.16
N LYS A 354 18.30 -62.78 -12.87
CA LYS A 354 18.48 -61.36 -13.26
C LYS A 354 18.44 -61.17 -14.79
N PRO A 355 17.81 -60.09 -15.29
CA PRO A 355 18.19 -59.49 -16.56
C PRO A 355 19.14 -58.29 -16.37
N LYS A 356 20.05 -58.19 -17.34
CA LYS A 356 21.15 -57.24 -17.45
C LYS A 356 20.69 -55.82 -17.76
N VAL A 357 21.51 -54.88 -17.29
CA VAL A 357 21.70 -53.51 -17.75
C VAL A 357 21.64 -53.41 -19.27
N ASN A 358 20.88 -52.44 -19.81
CA ASN A 358 21.09 -51.95 -21.16
C ASN A 358 21.25 -50.42 -21.15
N LYS A 359 22.46 -49.98 -21.52
CA LYS A 359 22.79 -48.59 -21.85
C LYS A 359 22.14 -48.26 -23.19
N LEU A 360 21.40 -47.16 -23.27
CA LEU A 360 21.08 -46.50 -24.53
C LEU A 360 21.68 -45.09 -24.48
N ASN A 361 22.61 -44.88 -25.40
CA ASN A 361 23.33 -43.64 -25.63
C ASN A 361 23.23 -43.36 -27.13
N THR A 362 22.48 -42.34 -27.56
CA THR A 362 22.66 -41.71 -28.87
C THR A 362 22.20 -40.25 -28.88
N LYS A 363 23.22 -39.39 -28.77
CA LYS A 363 23.52 -38.14 -29.50
C LYS A 363 22.63 -36.87 -29.40
N PRO A 364 23.28 -35.68 -29.38
CA PRO A 364 22.64 -34.37 -29.23
C PRO A 364 22.14 -33.81 -30.58
N ALA A 365 21.05 -33.03 -30.51
CA ALA A 365 20.54 -32.25 -31.63
C ALA A 365 21.40 -30.99 -31.86
N ARG A 366 21.49 -30.63 -33.15
CA ARG A 366 22.35 -29.62 -33.74
C ARG A 366 21.92 -28.19 -33.40
N ASP A 367 22.95 -27.39 -33.21
CA ASP A 367 23.04 -25.94 -33.37
C ASP A 367 22.69 -25.51 -34.81
N THR A 368 21.80 -24.53 -34.94
CA THR A 368 21.66 -23.71 -36.15
C THR A 368 21.47 -22.26 -35.75
N SER A 369 22.58 -21.53 -35.77
CA SER A 369 22.66 -20.10 -35.97
C SER A 369 21.87 -19.65 -37.21
N MET A 370 20.98 -18.67 -37.07
CA MET A 370 20.57 -17.79 -38.17
C MET A 370 20.62 -16.34 -37.70
N THR A 371 21.65 -15.65 -38.18
CA THR A 371 21.76 -14.20 -38.31
C THR A 371 20.72 -13.67 -39.31
N PHE A 372 20.06 -12.57 -38.98
CA PHE A 372 19.62 -11.58 -39.99
C PHE A 372 19.73 -10.17 -39.41
N ASN A 373 20.69 -9.41 -39.94
CA ASN A 373 20.63 -7.96 -40.02
C ASN A 373 19.68 -7.58 -41.17
N ASN A 374 18.74 -6.68 -40.91
CA ASN A 374 18.58 -5.41 -41.63
C ASN A 374 17.60 -4.50 -40.89
#